data_AF-A0A8T3NH24-F1
#
_entry.id   AF-A0A8T3NH24-F1
#
_cell.length_a   1.000
_cell.length_b   1.000
_cell.length_c   1.000
_cell.angle_alpha   90.00
_cell.angle_beta   90.00
_cell.angle_gamma   90.00
#
_symmetry.space_group_name_H-M   'P 1'
#
loop_
_entity.id
_entity.type
_entity.pdbx_description
1 polymer ?
#
loop_
_entity_poly.entity_id
_entity_poly.type
_entity_poly.pdbx_seq_one_letter_code
_entity_poly.pdbx_strand_id
1 'polypeptide(L)'
;MEEQAEAISALIRDIGESGRDITDEELQRLRTYLAAVSLARPSVARVDDGAGGLMWEGHILKGGDWMPRLAAKYLKHVMLNREWPDGTTIEEYAESLAEAVQDPTGGVYVERDEDTWKVTCVARSHRWTGRHGAAYIVVAFLPAKDPWLTGFQPDRGLRYITQDQLRTSGRWLRRPR
;
A
#
# COMPACT_ATOMS: atom_id res chain seq x y z
N MET A 1 -11.59 -2.88 16.82
CA MET A 1 -11.07 -2.63 15.46
C MET A 1 -12.08 -1.90 14.59
N GLU A 2 -13.36 -2.27 14.59
CA GLU A 2 -14.39 -1.63 13.76
C GLU A 2 -14.62 -0.14 14.09
N GLU A 3 -14.74 0.21 15.37
CA GLU A 3 -14.84 1.61 15.82
C GLU A 3 -13.62 2.46 15.39
N GLN A 4 -12.42 1.90 15.45
CA GLN A 4 -11.20 2.57 14.96
C GLN A 4 -11.22 2.76 13.44
N ALA A 5 -11.77 1.79 12.70
CA ALA A 5 -11.90 1.87 11.25
C ALA A 5 -12.86 2.98 10.82
N GLU A 6 -14.00 3.09 11.51
CA GLU A 6 -14.96 4.16 11.30
C GLU A 6 -14.37 5.53 11.63
N ALA A 7 -13.70 5.65 12.79
CA ALA A 7 -13.06 6.90 13.20
C ALA A 7 -11.97 7.36 12.20
N ILE A 8 -11.15 6.45 11.69
CA ILE A 8 -10.13 6.77 10.68
C ILE A 8 -10.78 7.14 9.34
N SER A 9 -11.82 6.41 8.92
CA SER A 9 -12.56 6.74 7.70
C SER A 9 -13.21 8.13 7.79
N ALA A 10 -13.79 8.46 8.95
CA ALA A 10 -14.35 9.78 9.21
C ALA A 10 -13.28 10.88 9.19
N LEU A 11 -12.12 10.64 9.80
CA LEU A 11 -10.97 11.57 9.79
C LEU A 11 -10.49 11.85 8.36
N ILE A 12 -10.27 10.81 7.56
CA ILE A 12 -9.81 10.96 6.16
C ILE A 12 -10.84 11.73 5.34
N ARG A 13 -12.13 11.43 5.54
CA ARG A 13 -13.23 12.13 4.86
C ARG A 13 -13.27 13.61 5.22
N ASP A 14 -13.24 13.93 6.51
CA ASP A 14 -13.22 15.31 7.01
C ASP A 14 -12.05 16.11 6.42
N ILE A 15 -10.84 15.56 6.46
CA ILE A 15 -9.64 16.20 5.89
C ILE A 15 -9.77 16.35 4.37
N GLY A 16 -10.25 15.31 3.68
CA GLY A 16 -10.41 15.31 2.24
C GLY A 16 -11.45 16.32 1.75
N GLU A 17 -12.58 16.47 2.45
CA GLU A 17 -13.68 17.37 2.10
C GLU A 17 -13.41 18.82 2.52
N SER A 18 -12.91 19.04 3.73
CA SER A 18 -12.62 20.39 4.24
C SER A 18 -11.34 20.98 3.65
N GLY A 19 -10.40 20.14 3.22
CA GLY A 19 -9.08 20.58 2.81
C GLY A 19 -8.22 21.14 3.93
N ARG A 20 -8.58 20.93 5.20
CA ARG A 20 -7.74 21.33 6.33
C ARG A 20 -6.43 20.53 6.39
N ASP A 21 -5.45 21.06 7.08
CA ASP A 21 -4.22 20.33 7.35
C ASP A 21 -4.44 19.27 8.43
N ILE A 22 -3.72 18.14 8.28
CA ILE A 22 -3.68 17.09 9.29
C ILE A 22 -2.70 17.49 10.38
N THR A 23 -3.06 17.24 11.65
CA THR A 23 -2.13 17.40 12.77
C THR A 23 -1.15 16.22 12.84
N ASP A 24 -0.02 16.39 13.53
CA ASP A 24 0.95 15.29 13.71
C ASP A 24 0.34 14.12 14.51
N GLU A 25 -0.53 14.40 15.48
CA GLU A 25 -1.23 13.37 16.26
C GLU A 25 -2.20 12.56 15.40
N GLU A 26 -3.03 13.24 14.59
CA GLU A 26 -3.94 12.58 13.65
C GLU A 26 -3.18 11.74 12.61
N LEU A 27 -2.05 12.25 12.11
CA LEU A 27 -1.20 11.55 11.17
C LEU A 27 -0.60 10.29 11.79
N GLN A 28 -0.10 10.37 13.02
CA GLN A 28 0.45 9.22 13.74
C GLN A 28 -0.64 8.18 14.02
N ARG A 29 -1.84 8.62 14.42
CA ARG A 29 -3.00 7.75 14.63
C ARG A 29 -3.39 7.03 13.34
N LEU A 30 -3.44 7.75 12.22
CA LEU A 30 -3.72 7.18 10.89
C LEU A 30 -2.69 6.10 10.52
N ARG A 31 -1.39 6.40 10.61
CA ARG A 31 -0.31 5.45 10.30
C ARG A 31 -0.38 4.20 11.16
N THR A 32 -0.57 4.37 12.46
CA THR A 32 -0.67 3.27 13.43
C THR A 32 -1.83 2.34 13.05
N TYR A 33 -2.99 2.91 12.74
CA TYR A 33 -4.14 2.13 12.28
C TYR A 33 -3.87 1.41 10.96
N LEU A 34 -3.36 2.12 9.93
CA LEU A 34 -3.11 1.53 8.61
C LEU A 34 -2.10 0.37 8.69
N ALA A 35 -1.03 0.53 9.46
CA ALA A 35 -0.05 -0.53 9.68
C ALA A 35 -0.71 -1.76 10.32
N ALA A 36 -1.53 -1.56 11.36
CA ALA A 36 -2.22 -2.66 12.03
C ALA A 36 -3.23 -3.40 11.13
N VAL A 37 -3.99 -2.67 10.30
CA VAL A 37 -5.03 -3.30 9.47
C VAL A 37 -4.47 -3.93 8.20
N SER A 38 -3.33 -3.44 7.70
CA SER A 38 -2.68 -3.96 6.48
C SER A 38 -2.35 -5.45 6.52
N LEU A 39 -2.26 -6.03 7.72
CA LEU A 39 -1.92 -7.44 7.94
C LEU A 39 -3.02 -8.26 8.63
N ALA A 40 -4.05 -7.61 9.19
CA ALA A 40 -5.01 -8.27 10.08
C ALA A 40 -6.32 -8.70 9.40
N ARG A 41 -6.70 -8.08 8.28
CA ARG A 41 -7.96 -8.41 7.59
C ARG A 41 -7.69 -9.32 6.38
N PRO A 42 -8.15 -10.58 6.41
CA PRO A 42 -8.02 -11.47 5.26
C PRO A 42 -8.84 -10.90 4.10
N SER A 43 -8.16 -10.59 3.00
CA SER A 43 -8.78 -10.27 1.71
C SER A 43 -8.19 -11.16 0.63
N VAL A 44 -8.95 -11.37 -0.44
CA VAL A 44 -8.51 -12.19 -1.58
C VAL A 44 -8.25 -11.30 -2.78
N ALA A 45 -7.28 -11.71 -3.61
CA ALA A 45 -7.03 -11.09 -4.90
C ALA A 45 -6.74 -12.15 -5.96
N ARG A 46 -6.96 -11.77 -7.22
CA ARG A 46 -6.56 -12.60 -8.35
C ARG A 46 -5.04 -12.56 -8.53
N VAL A 47 -4.48 -13.73 -8.79
CA VAL A 47 -3.11 -13.91 -9.24
C VAL A 47 -2.96 -13.27 -10.61
N ASP A 48 -1.89 -12.51 -10.78
CA ASP A 48 -1.54 -11.90 -12.07
C ASP A 48 -1.27 -13.01 -13.10
N ASP A 49 -1.69 -12.84 -14.35
CA ASP A 49 -1.49 -13.87 -15.37
C ASP A 49 0.00 -14.20 -15.57
N GLY A 50 0.88 -13.21 -15.38
CA GLY A 50 2.34 -13.40 -15.43
C GLY A 50 2.91 -14.22 -14.28
N ALA A 51 2.16 -14.40 -13.19
CA ALA A 51 2.53 -15.25 -12.07
C ALA A 51 2.05 -16.71 -12.24
N GLY A 52 1.36 -17.02 -13.34
CA GLY A 52 1.01 -18.40 -13.70
C GLY A 52 2.26 -19.27 -13.87
N GLY A 53 2.23 -20.48 -13.32
CA GLY A 53 3.36 -21.42 -13.33
C GLY A 53 4.27 -21.33 -12.09
N LEU A 54 4.11 -20.32 -11.23
CA LEU A 54 4.81 -20.27 -9.95
C LEU A 54 4.27 -21.32 -8.98
N MET A 55 5.15 -21.86 -8.15
CA MET A 55 4.77 -22.78 -7.08
C MET A 55 4.48 -22.01 -5.79
N TRP A 56 3.30 -22.23 -5.21
CA TRP A 56 2.88 -21.66 -3.93
C TRP A 56 2.26 -22.75 -3.05
N GLU A 57 2.77 -22.93 -1.83
CA GLU A 57 2.28 -23.96 -0.89
C GLU A 57 2.15 -25.36 -1.51
N GLY A 58 3.06 -25.72 -2.43
CA GLY A 58 3.06 -27.03 -3.11
C GLY A 58 2.11 -27.13 -4.31
N HIS A 59 1.44 -26.05 -4.69
CA HIS A 59 0.56 -25.98 -5.85
C HIS A 59 1.16 -25.09 -6.95
N ILE A 60 1.04 -25.51 -8.21
CA ILE A 60 1.36 -24.65 -9.36
C ILE A 60 0.17 -23.73 -9.60
N LEU A 61 0.41 -22.43 -9.51
CA LEU A 61 -0.61 -21.40 -9.71
C LEU A 61 -0.99 -21.28 -11.18
N LYS A 62 -2.26 -21.00 -11.43
CA LYS A 62 -2.76 -20.56 -12.75
C LYS A 62 -3.00 -19.06 -12.72
N GLY A 63 -2.81 -18.43 -13.87
CA GLY A 63 -3.22 -17.04 -14.06
C GLY A 63 -4.71 -16.87 -13.70
N GLY A 64 -5.01 -15.86 -12.88
CA GLY A 64 -6.37 -15.55 -12.45
C GLY A 64 -6.92 -16.36 -11.27
N ASP A 65 -6.15 -17.29 -10.68
CA ASP A 65 -6.51 -17.97 -9.43
C ASP A 65 -6.75 -16.96 -8.29
N TRP A 66 -7.60 -17.31 -7.32
CA TRP A 66 -7.86 -16.47 -6.15
C TRP A 66 -7.09 -16.96 -4.94
N MET A 67 -6.38 -16.04 -4.26
CA MET A 67 -5.61 -16.38 -3.06
C MET A 67 -5.57 -15.19 -2.09
N PRO A 68 -5.02 -15.35 -0.87
CA PRO A 68 -4.81 -14.23 0.04
C PRO A 68 -4.07 -13.10 -0.66
N ARG A 69 -4.61 -11.88 -0.55
CA ARG A 69 -4.10 -10.72 -1.28
C ARG A 69 -2.62 -10.48 -1.01
N LEU A 70 -2.18 -10.69 0.25
CA LEU A 70 -0.77 -10.51 0.62
C LEU A 70 0.13 -11.42 -0.21
N ALA A 71 -0.24 -12.69 -0.34
CA ALA A 71 0.48 -13.66 -1.15
C ALA A 71 0.42 -13.31 -2.64
N ALA A 72 -0.75 -12.92 -3.17
CA ALA A 72 -0.88 -12.50 -4.57
C ALA A 72 0.04 -11.32 -4.90
N LYS A 73 0.12 -10.31 -4.02
CA LYS A 73 1.00 -9.15 -4.20
C LYS A 73 2.45 -9.47 -3.99
N TYR A 74 2.78 -10.31 -3.02
CA TYR A 74 4.15 -10.83 -2.82
C TYR A 74 4.65 -11.53 -4.09
N LEU A 75 3.87 -12.46 -4.64
CA LEU A 75 4.23 -13.18 -5.87
C LEU A 75 4.46 -12.22 -7.04
N LYS A 76 3.60 -11.22 -7.20
CA LYS A 76 3.76 -10.22 -8.25
C LYS A 76 5.00 -9.35 -8.04
N HIS A 77 5.11 -8.68 -6.90
CA HIS A 77 6.09 -7.61 -6.70
C HIS A 77 7.46 -8.14 -6.31
N VAL A 78 7.52 -9.17 -5.48
CA VAL A 78 8.78 -9.76 -5.01
C VAL A 78 9.27 -10.83 -6.00
N MET A 79 8.47 -11.87 -6.25
CA MET A 79 8.94 -13.04 -6.99
C MET A 79 9.05 -12.79 -8.50
N LEU A 80 8.02 -12.19 -9.10
CA LEU A 80 7.97 -11.95 -10.54
C LEU A 80 8.72 -10.67 -10.92
N ASN A 81 8.37 -9.54 -10.30
CA ASN A 81 8.94 -8.24 -10.67
C ASN A 81 10.32 -7.97 -10.07
N ARG A 82 10.74 -8.69 -9.03
CA ARG A 82 12.03 -8.48 -8.33
C ARG A 82 12.22 -7.06 -7.81
N GLU A 83 11.14 -6.46 -7.31
CA GLU A 83 11.16 -5.13 -6.70
C GLU A 83 11.86 -5.15 -5.32
N TRP A 84 11.87 -6.30 -4.65
CA TRP A 84 12.57 -6.55 -3.38
C TRP A 84 13.84 -7.38 -3.57
N PRO A 85 14.78 -7.41 -2.60
CA PRO A 85 15.98 -8.22 -2.67
C PRO A 85 15.69 -9.70 -2.91
N ASP A 86 16.58 -10.37 -3.63
CA ASP A 86 16.47 -11.81 -3.86
C ASP A 86 16.46 -12.56 -2.51
N GLY A 87 15.52 -13.49 -2.35
CA GLY A 87 15.35 -14.25 -1.11
C GLY A 87 14.41 -13.61 -0.07
N THR A 88 13.87 -12.41 -0.32
CA THR A 88 12.89 -11.78 0.56
C THR A 88 11.68 -12.70 0.77
N THR A 89 11.32 -12.98 2.03
CA THR A 89 10.14 -13.81 2.35
C THR A 89 8.84 -13.00 2.33
N ILE A 90 7.69 -13.67 2.42
CA ILE A 90 6.39 -12.98 2.50
C ILE A 90 6.26 -12.17 3.80
N GLU A 91 6.83 -12.66 4.90
CA GLU A 91 6.88 -11.98 6.19
C GLU A 91 7.75 -10.72 6.12
N GLU A 92 8.93 -10.80 5.51
CA GLU A 92 9.82 -9.65 5.31
C GLU A 92 9.19 -8.62 4.36
N TYR A 93 8.50 -9.09 3.32
CA TYR A 93 7.71 -8.23 2.46
C TYR A 93 6.63 -7.49 3.26
N ALA A 94 5.83 -8.19 4.07
CA ALA A 94 4.83 -7.60 4.94
C ALA A 94 5.42 -6.58 5.93
N GLU A 95 6.55 -6.92 6.55
CA GLU A 95 7.30 -6.03 7.45
C GLU A 95 7.72 -4.76 6.73
N SER A 96 8.29 -4.88 5.52
CA SER A 96 8.71 -3.71 4.74
C SER A 96 7.55 -2.76 4.40
N LEU A 97 6.34 -3.28 4.20
CA LEU A 97 5.15 -2.44 4.01
C LEU A 97 4.75 -1.74 5.31
N ALA A 98 4.79 -2.45 6.45
CA ALA A 98 4.49 -1.86 7.75
C ALA A 98 5.50 -0.76 8.11
N GLU A 99 6.80 -0.98 7.86
CA GLU A 99 7.84 0.03 8.03
C GLU A 99 7.58 1.27 7.16
N ALA A 100 7.24 1.08 5.88
CA ALA A 100 6.93 2.18 4.98
C ALA A 100 5.71 3.01 5.44
N VAL A 101 4.70 2.35 6.02
CA VAL A 101 3.51 3.00 6.57
C VAL A 101 3.82 3.74 7.86
N GLN A 102 4.75 3.25 8.67
CA GLN A 102 5.13 3.86 9.94
C GLN A 102 6.24 4.90 9.83
N ASP A 103 6.93 5.00 8.69
CA ASP A 103 8.04 5.95 8.50
C ASP A 103 7.60 7.41 8.74
N PRO A 104 8.13 8.09 9.78
CA PRO A 104 7.76 9.46 10.13
C PRO A 104 8.23 10.50 9.09
N THR A 105 9.21 10.14 8.26
CA THR A 105 9.71 10.95 7.14
C THR A 105 8.96 10.69 5.84
N GLY A 106 8.17 9.61 5.80
CA GLY A 106 7.37 9.21 4.67
C GLY A 106 6.24 10.21 4.35
N GLY A 107 5.73 10.11 3.13
CA GLY A 107 4.58 10.87 2.67
C GLY A 107 3.26 10.16 2.95
N VAL A 108 2.20 10.94 3.12
CA VAL A 108 0.81 10.47 3.11
C VAL A 108 0.04 11.31 2.12
N TYR A 109 -0.53 10.63 1.13
CA TYR A 109 -1.35 11.21 0.08
C TYR A 109 -2.77 10.67 0.20
N VAL A 110 -3.76 11.52 -0.01
CA VAL A 110 -5.16 11.12 -0.06
C VAL A 110 -5.79 11.59 -1.35
N GLU A 111 -6.70 10.80 -1.88
CA GLU A 111 -7.47 11.17 -3.06
C GLU A 111 -8.84 10.51 -3.04
N ARG A 112 -9.75 11.08 -3.82
CA ARG A 112 -11.06 10.49 -4.01
C ARG A 112 -10.96 9.30 -4.98
N ASP A 113 -11.61 8.20 -4.60
CA ASP A 113 -11.72 6.97 -5.37
C ASP A 113 -13.22 6.61 -5.42
N GLU A 114 -13.89 7.02 -6.51
CA GLU A 114 -15.36 7.01 -6.61
C GLU A 114 -16.01 7.73 -5.41
N ASP A 115 -16.80 7.01 -4.61
CA ASP A 115 -17.52 7.51 -3.44
C ASP A 115 -16.74 7.37 -2.13
N THR A 116 -15.47 6.97 -2.18
CA THR A 116 -14.63 6.79 -0.99
C THR A 116 -13.29 7.51 -1.10
N TRP A 117 -12.52 7.47 -0.02
CA TRP A 117 -11.19 8.07 0.05
C TRP A 117 -10.12 6.99 0.09
N LYS A 118 -9.16 7.10 -0.82
CA LYS A 118 -7.96 6.28 -0.85
C LYS A 118 -6.83 6.98 -0.13
N VAL A 119 -6.11 6.22 0.69
CA VAL A 119 -4.90 6.69 1.37
C VAL A 119 -3.70 5.96 0.78
N THR A 120 -2.65 6.71 0.47
CA THR A 120 -1.39 6.19 -0.02
C THR A 120 -0.27 6.64 0.89
N CYS A 121 0.40 5.69 1.52
CA CYS A 121 1.63 5.91 2.28
C CYS A 121 2.83 5.68 1.38
N VAL A 122 3.88 6.48 1.57
CA VAL A 122 5.09 6.42 0.75
C VAL A 122 6.31 6.59 1.63
N ALA A 123 7.27 5.71 1.48
CA ALA A 123 8.54 5.80 2.18
C ALA A 123 9.69 5.45 1.23
N ARG A 124 10.92 5.79 1.61
CA ARG A 124 12.11 5.36 0.89
C ARG A 124 12.28 3.85 1.04
N SER A 125 12.64 3.15 -0.04
CA SER A 125 12.80 1.69 -0.02
C SER A 125 14.08 1.25 0.70
N HIS A 126 15.16 2.02 0.60
CA HIS A 126 16.43 1.76 1.30
C HIS A 126 16.92 0.31 1.15
N ARG A 127 17.00 -0.45 2.25
CA ARG A 127 17.47 -1.84 2.27
C ARG A 127 16.54 -2.81 1.53
N TRP A 128 15.30 -2.40 1.27
CA TRP A 128 14.30 -3.20 0.57
C TRP A 128 14.35 -3.02 -0.95
N THR A 129 15.34 -2.32 -1.51
CA THR A 129 15.47 -2.19 -2.97
C THR A 129 16.03 -3.47 -3.59
N GLY A 130 15.21 -4.13 -4.40
CA GLY A 130 15.61 -5.29 -5.20
C GLY A 130 16.32 -4.93 -6.50
N ARG A 131 16.63 -5.96 -7.29
CA ARG A 131 17.30 -5.83 -8.59
C ARG A 131 16.54 -4.92 -9.57
N HIS A 132 15.20 -4.92 -9.49
CA HIS A 132 14.32 -4.07 -10.28
C HIS A 132 13.47 -3.17 -9.37
N GLY A 133 13.91 -2.99 -8.11
CA GLY A 133 13.28 -2.09 -7.17
C GLY A 133 13.47 -0.63 -7.54
N ALA A 134 12.67 0.23 -6.92
CA ALA A 134 12.71 1.67 -7.09
C ALA A 134 12.98 2.38 -5.76
N ALA A 135 13.24 3.69 -5.82
CA ALA A 135 13.66 4.46 -4.63
C ALA A 135 12.60 4.62 -3.54
N TYR A 136 11.36 4.21 -3.80
CA TYR A 136 10.23 4.36 -2.89
C TYR A 136 9.42 3.08 -2.80
N ILE A 137 8.86 2.82 -1.62
CA ILE A 137 7.76 1.87 -1.42
C ILE A 137 6.47 2.68 -1.33
N VAL A 138 5.44 2.24 -2.04
CA VAL A 138 4.08 2.78 -2.02
C VAL A 138 3.15 1.73 -1.43
N VAL A 139 2.35 2.13 -0.45
CA VAL A 139 1.32 1.28 0.16
C VAL A 139 -0.03 1.99 0.06
N ALA A 140 -0.99 1.36 -0.61
CA ALA A 140 -2.30 1.95 -0.88
C ALA A 140 -3.42 1.24 -0.11
N PHE A 141 -4.39 2.03 0.34
CA PHE A 141 -5.46 1.62 1.25
C PHE A 141 -6.80 2.21 0.81
N LEU A 142 -7.88 1.42 0.88
CA LEU A 142 -9.27 1.91 0.85
C LEU A 142 -9.94 1.58 2.19
N PRO A 143 -9.71 2.35 3.26
CA PRO A 143 -10.10 1.98 4.63
C PRO A 143 -11.57 1.56 4.80
N ALA A 144 -12.47 2.15 4.00
CA ALA A 144 -13.91 1.87 4.05
C ALA A 144 -14.36 0.64 3.25
N LYS A 145 -13.59 0.19 2.24
CA LYS A 145 -13.98 -0.92 1.33
C LYS A 145 -13.04 -2.11 1.47
N ASP A 146 -11.75 -1.88 1.27
CA ASP A 146 -10.69 -2.88 1.32
C ASP A 146 -9.45 -2.26 1.97
N PRO A 147 -9.21 -2.54 3.26
CA PRO A 147 -8.32 -1.75 4.06
C PRO A 147 -6.84 -1.99 3.75
N TRP A 148 -6.50 -2.82 2.75
CA TRP A 148 -5.20 -2.82 2.08
C TRP A 148 -5.34 -3.28 0.63
N LEU A 149 -4.93 -2.41 -0.31
CA LEU A 149 -5.03 -2.69 -1.73
C LEU A 149 -3.79 -3.36 -2.30
N THR A 150 -2.63 -2.77 -2.04
CA THR A 150 -1.35 -3.18 -2.62
C THR A 150 -0.16 -2.51 -1.93
N GLY A 151 1.02 -3.11 -2.05
CA GLY A 151 2.32 -2.54 -1.75
C GLY A 151 3.27 -2.82 -2.91
N PHE A 152 4.09 -1.86 -3.35
CA PHE A 152 5.02 -2.02 -4.47
C PHE A 152 6.03 -0.88 -4.56
N GLN A 153 7.04 -1.01 -5.42
CA GLN A 153 8.03 0.04 -5.70
C GLN A 153 7.81 0.63 -7.10
N PRO A 154 7.26 1.85 -7.23
CA PRO A 154 6.98 2.43 -8.54
C PRO A 154 8.26 2.81 -9.29
N ASP A 155 8.43 2.28 -10.49
CA ASP A 155 9.52 2.62 -11.42
C ASP A 155 9.66 4.13 -11.68
N ARG A 156 8.54 4.86 -11.71
CA ARG A 156 8.47 6.32 -11.89
C ARG A 156 8.62 7.11 -10.58
N GLY A 157 8.90 6.46 -9.45
CA GLY A 157 9.02 7.09 -8.14
C GLY A 157 7.76 7.86 -7.73
N LEU A 158 7.93 9.02 -7.10
CA LEU A 158 6.80 9.85 -6.63
C LEU A 158 5.88 10.36 -7.76
N ARG A 159 6.37 10.40 -9.01
CA ARG A 159 5.53 10.82 -10.15
C ARG A 159 4.37 9.87 -10.38
N TYR A 160 4.49 8.60 -10.00
CA TYR A 160 3.37 7.64 -10.02
C TYR A 160 2.16 8.17 -9.24
N ILE A 161 2.38 8.87 -8.13
CA ILE A 161 1.31 9.31 -7.23
C ILE A 161 0.66 10.60 -7.73
N THR A 162 1.46 11.51 -8.32
CA THR A 162 1.02 12.87 -8.66
C THR A 162 0.78 13.11 -10.15
N GLN A 163 1.27 12.25 -11.05
CA GLN A 163 1.26 12.50 -12.51
C GLN A 163 0.47 11.48 -13.33
N ASP A 164 -0.09 10.42 -12.74
CA ASP A 164 -1.07 9.64 -13.48
C ASP A 164 -2.30 10.53 -13.74
N GLN A 165 -2.43 10.94 -15.01
CA GLN A 165 -3.13 12.11 -15.53
C GLN A 165 -4.67 12.10 -15.37
N LEU A 166 -5.21 11.24 -14.52
CA LEU A 166 -6.65 11.08 -14.26
C LEU A 166 -7.05 11.44 -12.82
N ARG A 167 -6.10 11.78 -11.94
CA ARG A 167 -6.35 12.06 -10.51
C ARG A 167 -6.47 13.57 -10.26
N THR A 168 -7.65 14.12 -10.47
CA THR A 168 -7.90 15.58 -10.35
C THR A 168 -8.14 16.08 -8.93
N SER A 169 -8.26 15.20 -7.92
CA SER A 169 -8.73 15.58 -6.57
C SER A 169 -7.83 15.18 -5.39
N GLY A 170 -6.62 14.69 -5.65
CA GLY A 170 -5.73 14.23 -4.58
C GLY A 170 -4.79 15.31 -4.01
N ARG A 171 -4.38 15.12 -2.75
CA ARG A 171 -3.48 16.02 -2.02
C ARG A 171 -2.54 15.28 -1.09
N TRP A 172 -1.38 15.87 -0.85
CA TRP A 172 -0.47 15.43 0.20
C TRP A 172 -0.96 15.95 1.55
N LEU A 173 -1.20 15.04 2.51
CA LEU A 173 -1.35 15.38 3.92
C LEU A 173 0.02 15.62 4.56
N ARG A 174 1.02 14.86 4.09
CA ARG A 174 2.44 15.06 4.41
C ARG A 174 3.25 14.70 3.17
N ARG A 175 4.14 15.57 2.72
CA ARG A 175 5.09 15.21 1.66
C ARG A 175 6.26 14.39 2.25
N PRO A 176 6.76 13.38 1.52
CA PRO A 176 7.96 12.68 1.93
C PRO A 176 9.15 13.65 1.93
N ARG A 177 10.07 13.46 2.88
CA ARG A 177 11.31 14.27 3.00
C ARG A 177 12.51 13.57 2.37
#